data_AF-A0AAE0BT63-F1
#
_entry.id   AF-A0AAE0BT63-F1
#
_cell.length_a   1.000
_cell.length_b   1.000
_cell.length_c   1.000
_cell.angle_alpha   90.00
_cell.angle_beta   90.00
_cell.angle_gamma   90.00
#
_symmetry.space_group_name_H-M   'P 1'
#
loop_
_entity.id
_entity.type
_entity.pdbx_description
1 polymer ?
#
loop_
_entity_poly.entity_id
_entity_poly.type
_entity_poly.pdbx_seq_one_letter_code
_entity_poly.pdbx_strand_id
1 'polypeptide(L)'
;MLKLSVEGKENVVRDLKALLSEGILPSVGGDIWSQGGTCIFGILVYWLDAEFAVNERLLATLPFSSVRHTSLELAKATKHACADFGLGQYEEGLGIDALDTVTDFVHATCSDNANNIVSGWESFDGHECCAHTIALVVHAYLGHPTIRRVFRKLRGMATHYNHSVIGANDCSTSV
;
A
#
# COMPACT_ATOMS: atom_id res chain seq x y z
N MET A 1 -0.85 11.50 -10.08
CA MET A 1 0.12 11.04 -9.08
C MET A 1 0.30 12.18 -8.08
N LEU A 2 -0.09 12.00 -6.82
CA LEU A 2 0.25 12.96 -5.77
C LEU A 2 1.74 12.76 -5.45
N LYS A 3 2.51 13.85 -5.49
CA LYS A 3 3.95 13.87 -5.21
C LYS A 3 4.22 14.82 -4.05
N LEU A 4 5.27 14.54 -3.30
CA LEU A 4 5.82 15.51 -2.34
C LEU A 4 6.20 16.82 -3.07
N SER A 5 6.23 17.93 -2.32
CA SER A 5 6.82 19.18 -2.82
C SER A 5 8.28 18.95 -3.20
N VAL A 6 8.84 19.83 -4.04
CA VAL A 6 10.27 19.73 -4.45
C VAL A 6 11.18 19.72 -3.22
N GLU A 7 10.96 20.65 -2.29
CA GLU A 7 11.69 20.71 -1.02
C GLU A 7 11.48 19.45 -0.16
N GLY A 8 10.25 18.93 -0.11
CA GLY A 8 9.96 17.67 0.57
C GLY A 8 10.75 16.51 -0.04
N LYS A 9 10.80 16.40 -1.36
CA LYS A 9 11.57 15.38 -2.08
C LYS A 9 13.06 15.50 -1.79
N GLU A 10 13.62 16.72 -1.85
CA GLU A 10 15.03 16.96 -1.57
C GLU A 10 15.44 16.57 -0.15
N ASN A 11 14.60 16.89 0.84
CA ASN A 11 14.83 16.49 2.23
C ASN A 11 14.85 14.97 2.36
N VAL A 12 13.87 14.26 1.79
CA VAL A 12 13.84 12.78 1.83
C VAL A 12 15.07 12.18 1.15
N VAL A 13 15.46 12.68 -0.02
CA VAL A 13 16.66 12.20 -0.73
C VAL A 13 17.92 12.41 0.12
N ARG A 14 18.05 13.56 0.77
CA ARG A 14 19.19 13.85 1.66
C ARG A 14 19.23 12.86 2.82
N ASP A 15 18.11 12.66 3.49
CA ASP A 15 18.03 11.81 4.68
C ASP A 15 18.29 10.33 4.32
N LEU A 16 17.72 9.84 3.21
CA LEU A 16 17.99 8.49 2.68
C LEU A 16 19.45 8.29 2.31
N LYS A 17 20.10 9.28 1.68
CA LYS A 17 21.53 9.20 1.35
C LYS A 17 22.41 9.11 2.60
N ALA A 18 22.07 9.83 3.66
CA ALA A 18 22.78 9.74 4.93
C ALA A 18 22.70 8.32 5.51
N LEU A 19 21.48 7.76 5.58
CA LEU A 19 21.27 6.38 6.05
C LEU A 19 22.04 5.34 5.24
N LEU A 20 21.96 5.44 3.91
CA LEU A 20 22.68 4.53 3.02
C LEU A 20 24.20 4.63 3.18
N SER A 21 24.73 5.83 3.47
CA SER A 21 26.16 6.01 3.73
C SER A 21 26.64 5.33 5.01
N GLU A 22 25.72 5.07 5.95
CA GLU A 22 25.95 4.31 7.18
C GLU A 22 25.70 2.80 6.99
N GLY A 23 25.30 2.37 5.79
CA GLY A 23 24.94 0.98 5.49
C GLY A 23 23.57 0.56 6.04
N ILE A 24 22.73 1.53 6.40
CA ILE A 24 21.37 1.28 6.89
C ILE A 24 20.42 1.30 5.69
N LEU A 25 19.72 0.19 5.47
CA LEU A 25 18.75 0.06 4.40
C LEU A 25 17.33 0.33 4.93
N PRO A 26 16.54 1.21 4.27
CA PRO A 26 15.15 1.47 4.67
C PRO A 26 14.21 0.33 4.26
N SER A 27 13.01 0.32 4.85
CA SER A 27 11.92 -0.57 4.44
C SER A 27 10.89 0.19 3.59
N VAL A 28 10.19 -0.51 2.70
CA VAL A 28 9.16 0.08 1.83
C VAL A 28 7.78 -0.51 2.12
N GLY A 29 6.78 0.34 2.33
CA GLY A 29 5.38 -0.06 2.53
C GLY A 29 4.54 0.15 1.30
N GLY A 30 3.61 -0.77 1.07
CA GLY A 30 2.63 -0.71 0.01
C GLY A 30 1.24 -0.88 0.57
N ASP A 31 0.37 0.08 0.30
CA ASP A 31 -1.04 0.00 0.73
C ASP A 31 -1.95 0.17 -0.49
N ILE A 32 -2.89 -0.77 -0.64
CA ILE A 32 -3.90 -0.73 -1.69
C ILE A 32 -5.26 -0.56 -1.04
N TRP A 33 -5.93 0.53 -1.40
CA TRP A 33 -7.23 0.84 -0.83
C TRP A 33 -8.25 1.12 -1.91
N SER A 34 -9.47 0.58 -1.74
CA SER A 34 -10.58 0.79 -2.67
C SER A 34 -11.85 1.27 -1.95
N GLN A 35 -12.53 2.26 -2.53
CA GLN A 35 -13.85 2.71 -2.11
C GLN A 35 -14.60 3.32 -3.29
N GLY A 36 -15.89 2.98 -3.42
CA GLY A 36 -16.81 3.65 -4.36
C GLY A 36 -16.37 3.59 -5.82
N GLY A 37 -15.73 2.50 -6.25
CA GLY A 37 -15.20 2.35 -7.61
C GLY A 37 -13.86 3.06 -7.86
N THR A 38 -13.32 3.74 -6.85
CA THR A 38 -11.95 4.27 -6.86
C THR A 38 -11.03 3.30 -6.14
N CYS A 39 -9.81 3.16 -6.63
CA CYS A 39 -8.77 2.42 -5.93
C CYS A 39 -7.44 3.16 -6.07
N ILE A 40 -6.62 3.12 -5.03
CA ILE A 40 -5.34 3.80 -4.94
C ILE A 40 -4.27 2.83 -4.47
N PHE A 41 -3.04 3.06 -4.91
CA PHE A 41 -1.84 2.42 -4.38
C PHE A 41 -0.91 3.49 -3.83
N GLY A 42 -0.64 3.39 -2.53
CA GLY A 42 0.33 4.21 -1.82
C GLY A 42 1.64 3.44 -1.63
N ILE A 43 2.75 4.13 -1.87
CA ILE A 43 4.10 3.62 -1.64
C ILE A 43 4.76 4.52 -0.61
N LEU A 44 5.22 3.94 0.50
CA LEU A 44 5.88 4.64 1.59
C LEU A 44 7.27 4.06 1.84
N VAL A 45 8.14 4.86 2.42
CA VAL A 45 9.44 4.42 2.93
C VAL A 45 9.51 4.68 4.43
N TYR A 46 10.12 3.75 5.17
CA TYR A 46 10.32 3.81 6.61
C TYR A 46 11.78 3.56 6.96
N TRP A 47 12.27 4.25 7.98
CA TRP A 47 13.60 4.00 8.55
C TRP A 47 13.66 4.41 10.02
N LEU A 48 14.71 3.97 10.71
CA LEU A 48 15.08 4.47 12.03
C LEU A 48 16.23 5.45 11.88
N ASP A 49 16.15 6.60 12.53
CA ASP A 49 17.30 7.50 12.65
C ASP A 49 18.25 7.07 13.77
N ALA A 50 19.32 7.86 13.98
CA ALA A 50 20.32 7.62 15.01
C ALA A 50 19.76 7.59 16.45
N GLU A 51 18.55 8.13 16.66
CA GLU A 51 17.87 8.19 17.95
C GLU A 51 16.81 7.08 18.08
N PHE A 52 16.77 6.15 17.12
CA PHE A 52 15.77 5.09 17.00
C PHE A 52 14.34 5.62 16.85
N ALA A 53 14.15 6.84 16.35
CA ALA A 53 12.83 7.32 15.99
C ALA A 53 12.43 6.81 14.60
N VAL A 54 11.18 6.34 14.50
CA VAL A 54 10.60 5.90 13.23
C VAL A 54 10.30 7.12 12.38
N ASN A 55 10.91 7.15 11.20
CA ASN A 55 10.65 8.13 10.19
C ASN A 55 9.90 7.48 9.04
N GLU A 56 8.88 8.16 8.53
CA GLU A 56 8.05 7.67 7.44
C GLU A 56 7.78 8.75 6.40
N ARG A 57 7.83 8.40 5.12
CA ARG A 57 7.55 9.33 4.02
C ARG A 57 6.79 8.66 2.90
N LEU A 58 5.83 9.38 2.34
CA LEU A 58 5.08 8.95 1.16
C LEU A 58 5.93 9.20 -0.09
N LEU A 59 6.32 8.12 -0.79
CA LEU A 59 7.07 8.20 -2.04
C LEU A 59 6.14 8.50 -3.22
N ALA A 60 5.01 7.80 -3.29
CA ALA A 60 4.05 7.96 -4.38
C ALA A 60 2.63 7.56 -3.97
N THR A 61 1.64 8.15 -4.65
CA THR A 61 0.26 7.66 -4.64
C THR A 61 -0.31 7.66 -6.05
N LEU A 62 -0.82 6.50 -6.45
CA LEU A 62 -1.25 6.21 -7.80
C LEU A 62 -2.72 5.81 -7.81
N PRO A 63 -3.59 6.55 -8.51
CA PRO A 63 -4.94 6.09 -8.74
C PRO A 63 -4.93 4.94 -9.76
N PHE A 64 -5.68 3.89 -9.48
CA PHE A 64 -5.79 2.72 -10.33
C PHE A 64 -6.51 2.95 -11.66
N SER A 65 -7.18 4.09 -11.81
CA SER A 65 -7.67 4.54 -13.13
C SER A 65 -6.53 4.87 -14.11
N SER A 66 -5.30 5.08 -13.61
CA SER A 66 -4.15 5.45 -14.43
C SER A 66 -3.16 4.32 -14.70
N VAL A 67 -3.20 3.23 -13.91
CA VAL A 67 -2.24 2.11 -14.00
C VAL A 67 -2.99 0.80 -13.76
N ARG A 68 -2.77 -0.20 -14.63
CA ARG A 68 -3.36 -1.55 -14.42
C ARG A 68 -2.75 -2.20 -13.18
N HIS A 69 -3.57 -2.90 -12.42
CA HIS A 69 -3.23 -3.56 -11.15
C HIS A 69 -2.47 -4.88 -11.31
N THR A 70 -1.69 -5.07 -12.37
CA THR A 70 -0.93 -6.32 -12.53
C THR A 70 0.29 -6.29 -11.62
N SER A 71 0.77 -7.46 -11.22
CA SER A 71 1.98 -7.61 -10.41
C SER A 71 3.16 -6.84 -11.01
N LEU A 72 3.31 -6.93 -12.33
CA LEU A 72 4.34 -6.21 -13.08
C LEU A 72 4.26 -4.69 -12.91
N GLU A 73 3.07 -4.11 -13.08
CA GLU A 73 2.92 -2.65 -13.05
C GLU A 73 3.07 -2.10 -11.63
N LEU A 74 2.63 -2.84 -10.61
CA LEU A 74 2.89 -2.49 -9.20
C LEU A 74 4.39 -2.53 -8.87
N ALA A 75 5.11 -3.55 -9.36
CA ALA A 75 6.55 -3.66 -9.21
C ALA A 75 7.28 -2.46 -9.84
N LYS A 76 6.97 -2.15 -11.10
CA LYS A 76 7.54 -1.00 -11.83
C LYS A 76 7.26 0.32 -11.11
N ALA A 77 6.01 0.54 -10.70
CA ALA A 77 5.61 1.74 -9.98
C ALA A 77 6.40 1.93 -8.68
N THR A 78 6.60 0.84 -7.95
CA THR A 78 7.39 0.82 -6.70
C THR A 78 8.85 1.15 -6.98
N LYS A 79 9.48 0.45 -7.93
CA LYS A 79 10.88 0.67 -8.31
C LYS A 79 11.14 2.08 -8.82
N HIS A 80 10.25 2.60 -9.67
CA HIS A 80 10.33 3.95 -10.18
C HIS A 80 10.19 4.98 -9.03
N ALA A 81 9.25 4.77 -8.10
CA ALA A 81 9.11 5.64 -6.93
C ALA A 81 10.36 5.59 -6.03
N CYS A 82 10.95 4.43 -5.78
CA CYS A 82 12.18 4.30 -5.00
C CYS A 82 13.37 4.98 -5.67
N ALA A 83 13.57 4.75 -6.97
CA ALA A 83 14.63 5.38 -7.75
C ALA A 83 14.49 6.90 -7.81
N ASP A 84 13.25 7.41 -7.90
CA ASP A 84 12.94 8.85 -7.84
C ASP A 84 13.48 9.51 -6.56
N PHE A 85 13.65 8.74 -5.49
CA PHE A 85 14.15 9.19 -4.18
C PHE A 85 15.58 8.71 -3.88
N GLY A 86 16.28 8.18 -4.87
CA GLY A 86 17.70 7.80 -4.77
C GLY A 86 17.97 6.43 -4.16
N LEU A 87 16.95 5.57 -4.05
CA LEU A 87 17.11 4.16 -3.65
C LEU A 87 17.42 3.32 -4.90
N GLY A 88 18.67 3.38 -5.35
CA GLY A 88 19.12 2.71 -6.57
C GLY A 88 18.77 3.46 -7.86
N GLN A 89 18.89 2.74 -8.98
CA GLN A 89 18.57 3.17 -10.33
C GLN A 89 17.49 2.27 -10.93
N TYR A 90 16.64 2.86 -11.76
CA TYR A 90 15.62 2.16 -12.54
C TYR A 90 15.53 2.79 -13.93
N GLU A 91 15.76 2.00 -14.98
CA GLU A 91 15.58 2.44 -16.37
C GLU A 91 14.45 1.65 -17.04
N GLU A 92 13.47 2.37 -17.58
CA GLU A 92 12.33 1.77 -18.27
C GLU A 92 12.74 1.23 -19.65
N GLY A 93 12.50 -0.06 -19.90
CA GLY A 93 12.75 -0.69 -21.21
C GLY A 93 13.93 -1.67 -21.25
N LEU A 94 14.79 -1.65 -20.22
CA LEU A 94 15.62 -2.79 -19.86
C LEU A 94 14.73 -3.71 -19.00
N GLY A 95 14.69 -5.02 -19.27
CA GLY A 95 13.79 -5.95 -18.56
C GLY A 95 13.91 -5.85 -17.03
N ILE A 96 12.95 -6.42 -16.28
CA ILE A 96 12.92 -6.36 -14.80
C ILE A 96 14.26 -6.77 -14.17
N ASP A 97 15.01 -7.65 -14.84
CA ASP A 97 16.30 -8.20 -14.40
C ASP A 97 17.53 -7.36 -14.78
N ALA A 98 17.37 -6.35 -15.64
CA ALA A 98 18.50 -5.79 -16.40
C ALA A 98 19.20 -4.57 -15.77
N LEU A 99 18.78 -4.10 -14.58
CA LEU A 99 19.51 -3.19 -13.67
C LEU A 99 18.64 -2.86 -12.44
N ASP A 100 18.15 -3.87 -11.72
CA ASP A 100 17.26 -3.67 -10.57
C ASP A 100 18.03 -3.41 -9.26
N THR A 101 18.86 -2.37 -9.23
CA THR A 101 19.62 -2.04 -8.01
C THR A 101 18.71 -1.59 -6.86
N VAL A 102 17.45 -1.23 -7.12
CA VAL A 102 16.51 -0.79 -6.07
C VAL A 102 16.38 -1.82 -4.95
N THR A 103 16.31 -3.12 -5.29
CA THR A 103 16.18 -4.20 -4.30
C THR A 103 17.40 -4.28 -3.38
N ASP A 104 18.60 -3.95 -3.88
CA ASP A 104 19.83 -3.90 -3.07
C ASP A 104 19.84 -2.73 -2.06
N PHE A 105 19.02 -1.69 -2.30
CA PHE A 105 18.92 -0.51 -1.44
C PHE A 105 17.67 -0.51 -0.54
N VAL A 106 16.92 -1.60 -0.50
CA VAL A 106 15.73 -1.76 0.34
C VAL A 106 15.90 -2.99 1.23
N HIS A 107 15.79 -2.82 2.54
CA HIS A 107 15.92 -3.93 3.49
C HIS A 107 14.79 -4.95 3.32
N ALA A 108 13.56 -4.46 3.34
CA ALA A 108 12.36 -5.28 3.31
C ALA A 108 11.17 -4.48 2.80
N THR A 109 10.16 -5.19 2.29
CA THR A 109 8.88 -4.62 1.89
C THR A 109 7.75 -5.12 2.79
N CYS A 110 6.72 -4.29 3.00
CA CYS A 110 5.51 -4.70 3.70
C CYS A 110 4.27 -4.29 2.89
N SER A 111 3.41 -5.25 2.55
CA SER A 111 2.17 -5.00 1.80
C SER A 111 0.97 -5.74 2.37
N ASP A 112 -0.23 -5.38 1.92
CA ASP A 112 -1.39 -6.23 2.15
C ASP A 112 -1.19 -7.64 1.52
N ASN A 113 -2.16 -8.52 1.74
CA ASN A 113 -2.08 -9.91 1.22
C ASN A 113 -2.72 -10.01 -0.17
N ALA A 114 -2.88 -8.90 -0.91
CA ALA A 114 -3.47 -8.95 -2.23
C ALA A 114 -2.48 -9.60 -3.21
N ASN A 115 -2.97 -10.60 -3.96
CA ASN A 115 -2.11 -11.47 -4.76
C ASN A 115 -1.22 -10.71 -5.76
N ASN A 116 -1.71 -9.60 -6.32
CA ASN A 116 -0.95 -8.85 -7.31
C ASN A 116 0.22 -8.08 -6.70
N ILE A 117 0.08 -7.47 -5.51
CA ILE A 117 1.20 -6.75 -4.88
C ILE A 117 2.21 -7.74 -4.33
N VAL A 118 1.75 -8.82 -3.70
CA VAL A 118 2.61 -9.91 -3.21
C VAL A 118 3.46 -10.47 -4.36
N SER A 119 2.84 -10.85 -5.48
CA SER A 119 3.60 -11.34 -6.64
C SER A 119 4.45 -10.27 -7.32
N GLY A 120 4.04 -9.01 -7.27
CA GLY A 120 4.82 -7.90 -7.83
C GLY A 120 6.09 -7.63 -7.02
N TRP A 121 6.08 -7.99 -5.74
CA TRP A 121 7.15 -7.74 -4.79
C TRP A 121 7.96 -9.00 -4.44
N GLU A 122 7.79 -10.10 -5.18
CA GLU A 122 8.55 -11.35 -4.98
C GLU A 122 10.07 -11.17 -5.05
N SER A 123 10.55 -10.14 -5.74
CA SER A 123 11.99 -9.80 -5.83
C SER A 123 12.53 -9.06 -4.60
N PHE A 124 11.67 -8.61 -3.69
CA PHE A 124 12.03 -7.99 -2.42
C PHE A 124 11.92 -9.01 -1.29
N ASP A 125 12.67 -8.83 -0.19
CA ASP A 125 12.36 -9.55 1.05
C ASP A 125 11.06 -8.99 1.63
N GLY A 126 9.96 -9.73 1.46
CA GLY A 126 8.60 -9.24 1.68
C GLY A 126 7.93 -9.80 2.94
N HIS A 127 7.18 -8.97 3.63
CA HIS A 127 6.34 -9.34 4.76
C HIS A 127 4.88 -8.92 4.54
N GLU A 128 3.96 -9.77 4.99
CA GLU A 128 2.54 -9.48 4.97
C GLU A 128 2.16 -8.51 6.10
N CYS A 129 1.27 -7.59 5.79
CA CYS A 129 0.71 -6.65 6.75
C CYS A 129 -0.07 -7.39 7.84
N CYS A 130 0.40 -7.30 9.08
CA CYS A 130 -0.21 -7.97 10.22
C CYS A 130 -1.68 -7.55 10.44
N ALA A 131 -2.04 -6.29 10.16
CA ALA A 131 -3.41 -5.81 10.28
C ALA A 131 -4.34 -6.51 9.28
N HIS A 132 -3.88 -6.71 8.04
CA HIS A 132 -4.65 -7.44 7.04
C HIS A 132 -4.70 -8.94 7.36
N THR A 133 -3.60 -9.53 7.83
CA THR A 133 -3.59 -10.93 8.29
C THR A 133 -4.59 -11.15 9.44
N ILE A 134 -4.64 -10.26 10.43
CA ILE A 134 -5.63 -10.30 11.51
C ILE A 134 -7.06 -10.18 10.95
N ALA A 135 -7.29 -9.24 10.01
CA ALA A 135 -8.58 -9.08 9.37
C ALA A 135 -9.02 -10.37 8.63
N LEU A 136 -8.11 -11.02 7.91
CA LEU A 136 -8.36 -12.30 7.23
C LEU A 136 -8.70 -13.42 8.22
N VAL A 137 -7.99 -13.51 9.35
CA VAL A 137 -8.28 -14.47 10.42
C VAL A 137 -9.68 -14.23 10.99
N VAL A 138 -10.05 -12.98 11.27
CA VAL A 138 -11.40 -12.62 11.72
C VAL A 138 -12.44 -12.99 10.67
N HIS A 139 -12.19 -12.69 9.39
CA HIS A 139 -13.08 -13.08 8.30
C HIS A 139 -13.30 -14.59 8.19
N ALA A 140 -12.22 -15.38 8.33
CA ALA A 140 -12.29 -16.84 8.37
C ALA A 140 -13.13 -17.33 9.56
N TYR A 141 -12.91 -16.75 10.74
CA TYR A 141 -13.69 -17.06 11.94
C TYR A 141 -15.18 -16.77 11.71
N LEU A 142 -15.54 -15.61 11.14
CA LEU A 142 -16.93 -15.23 10.80
C LEU A 142 -17.61 -16.19 9.79
N GLY A 143 -16.82 -16.94 9.02
CA GLY A 143 -17.28 -18.01 8.15
C GLY A 143 -17.59 -19.33 8.87
N HIS A 144 -17.14 -19.51 10.11
CA HIS A 144 -17.25 -20.76 10.86
C HIS A 144 -18.73 -21.18 11.07
N PRO A 145 -19.09 -22.47 10.88
CA PRO A 145 -20.48 -22.93 10.92
C PRO A 145 -21.27 -22.50 12.15
N THR A 146 -20.62 -22.48 13.33
CA THR A 146 -21.24 -22.08 14.61
C THR A 146 -21.71 -20.63 14.62
N ILE A 147 -20.98 -19.71 13.98
CA ILE A 147 -21.27 -18.26 14.06
C ILE A 147 -21.81 -17.67 12.76
N ARG A 148 -21.61 -18.35 11.62
CA ARG A 148 -22.02 -17.91 10.29
C ARG A 148 -23.49 -17.50 10.21
N ARG A 149 -24.37 -18.24 10.90
CA ARG A 149 -25.82 -17.93 10.93
C ARG A 149 -26.10 -16.59 11.63
N VAL A 150 -25.49 -16.35 12.79
CA VAL A 150 -25.66 -15.11 13.55
C VAL A 150 -25.12 -13.94 12.75
N PHE A 151 -23.91 -14.07 12.18
CA PHE A 151 -23.29 -13.02 11.39
C PHE A 151 -24.13 -12.66 10.13
N ARG A 152 -24.69 -13.66 9.43
CA ARG A 152 -25.62 -13.41 8.31
C ARG A 152 -26.85 -12.63 8.73
N LYS A 153 -27.44 -12.93 9.89
CA LYS A 153 -28.60 -12.21 10.42
C LYS A 153 -28.25 -10.76 10.73
N LEU A 154 -27.13 -10.52 11.42
CA LEU A 154 -26.63 -9.17 11.72
C LEU A 154 -26.39 -8.35 10.44
N ARG A 155 -25.79 -8.97 9.41
CA ARG A 155 -25.59 -8.32 8.11
C ARG A 155 -26.91 -7.96 7.44
N GLY A 156 -27.91 -8.83 7.50
CA GLY A 156 -29.25 -8.55 6.99
C GLY A 156 -29.95 -7.39 7.71
N MET A 157 -29.81 -7.30 9.04
CA MET A 157 -30.31 -6.17 9.82
C MET A 157 -29.60 -4.86 9.44
N ALA A 158 -28.27 -4.88 9.33
CA ALA A 158 -27.50 -3.71 8.90
C ALA A 158 -27.91 -3.25 7.50
N THR A 159 -28.10 -4.17 6.55
CA THR A 159 -28.62 -3.84 5.22
C THR A 159 -30.01 -3.23 5.27
N HIS A 160 -30.93 -3.80 6.07
CA HIS A 160 -32.26 -3.25 6.25
C HIS A 160 -32.20 -1.81 6.79
N TYR A 161 -31.43 -1.57 7.87
CA TYR A 161 -31.26 -0.22 8.41
C TYR A 161 -30.63 0.74 7.42
N ASN A 162 -29.59 0.34 6.68
CA ASN A 162 -28.98 1.18 5.66
C ASN A 162 -30.01 1.61 4.60
N HIS A 163 -30.86 0.69 4.12
CA HIS A 163 -31.91 1.03 3.16
C HIS A 163 -33.03 1.88 3.78
N SER A 164 -33.41 1.63 5.03
CA SER A 164 -34.45 2.41 5.72
C SER A 164 -34.00 3.83 6.09
N VAL A 165 -32.72 4.03 6.39
CA VAL A 165 -32.14 5.36 6.68
C VAL A 165 -31.94 6.15 5.38
N ILE A 166 -31.52 5.51 4.28
CA ILE A 166 -31.47 6.15 2.96
C ILE A 166 -32.88 6.56 2.52
N GLY A 167 -33.89 5.70 2.70
CA GLY A 167 -35.28 6.03 2.39
C GLY A 167 -35.90 7.13 3.28
N ALA A 168 -35.34 7.38 4.47
CA ALA A 168 -35.78 8.49 5.33
C ALA A 168 -35.26 9.86 4.82
N ASN A 169 -34.05 9.89 4.22
CA ASN A 169 -33.49 11.12 3.65
C ASN A 169 -34.20 11.53 2.34
N ASP A 170 -34.63 10.57 1.51
CA ASP A 170 -35.40 10.84 0.29
C ASP A 170 -36.82 11.39 0.57
N CYS A 171 -37.37 11.15 1.77
CA CYS A 171 -38.66 11.71 2.20
C CYS A 171 -38.54 13.12 2.81
N SER A 172 -37.32 13.63 3.03
CA SER A 172 -37.09 14.92 3.71
C SER A 172 -36.81 16.10 2.77
N THR A 173 -36.73 15.87 1.45
CA THR A 173 -36.46 16.88 0.42
C THR A 173 -37.68 17.28 -0.41
N SER A 174 -38.88 16.84 -0.03
CA SER A 174 -40.14 17.33 -0.60
C SER A 174 -40.71 18.47 0.24
N VAL A 175 -40.08 19.64 0.15
CA VAL A 175 -40.68 20.94 0.54
C VAL A 175 -40.55 21.91 -0.62
#